data_AF-A0A1C7NPJ0-F1
#
_entry.id   AF-A0A1C7NPJ0-F1
#
_cell.length_a   1.000
_cell.length_b   1.000
_cell.length_c   1.000
_cell.angle_alpha   90.00
_cell.angle_beta   90.00
_cell.angle_gamma   90.00
#
_symmetry.space_group_name_H-M   'P 1'
#
loop_
_entity.id
_entity.type
_entity.pdbx_description
1 polymer ?
#
loop_
_entity_poly.entity_id
_entity_poly.type
_entity_poly.pdbx_seq_one_letter_code
_entity_poly.pdbx_strand_id
1 'polypeptide(L)'
;MSLKGLPELSTTVPASESITITILGAISSVGVIGIYLTKPIMGVEVKKRRADGQDTATKAKVGTRVQHCLYCLSDVMGTLHKSSMKGFYLVIDNAPIHNPTTIRNLIEARGY
;
A
#
# COMPACT_ATOMS: atom_id res chain seq x y z
N MET A 1 -40.18 30.07 -25.99
CA MET A 1 -40.01 30.20 -24.53
C MET A 1 -39.32 28.94 -24.03
N SER A 2 -38.09 29.07 -23.52
CA SER A 2 -37.25 27.93 -23.08
C SER A 2 -37.45 27.73 -21.59
N LEU A 3 -37.98 26.57 -21.19
CA LEU A 3 -38.13 26.18 -19.80
C LEU A 3 -36.76 25.76 -19.24
N LYS A 4 -36.01 26.75 -18.74
CA LYS A 4 -34.88 26.54 -17.84
C LYS A 4 -35.40 26.42 -16.41
N GLY A 5 -35.05 25.33 -15.73
CA GLY A 5 -35.13 25.23 -14.27
C GLY A 5 -35.98 24.07 -13.75
N LEU A 6 -35.40 22.87 -13.70
CA LEU A 6 -35.59 22.02 -12.53
C LEU A 6 -34.25 21.98 -11.79
N PRO A 7 -34.19 22.28 -10.49
CA PRO A 7 -33.02 21.96 -9.71
C PRO A 7 -32.87 20.44 -9.72
N GLU A 8 -31.76 19.95 -10.29
CA GLU A 8 -31.34 18.57 -10.10
C GLU A 8 -31.39 18.29 -8.60
N LEU A 9 -32.26 17.35 -8.21
CA LEU A 9 -32.31 16.81 -6.87
C LEU A 9 -30.88 16.36 -6.54
N SER A 10 -30.16 17.17 -5.77
CA SER A 10 -28.82 16.83 -5.32
C SER A 10 -28.98 15.67 -4.34
N THR A 11 -29.06 14.45 -4.86
CA THR A 11 -28.92 13.24 -4.08
C THR A 11 -27.56 13.36 -3.43
N THR A 12 -27.54 13.76 -2.15
CA THR A 12 -26.36 13.69 -1.31
C THR A 12 -26.01 12.22 -1.22
N VAL A 13 -25.12 11.77 -2.10
CA VAL A 13 -24.54 10.44 -2.01
C VAL A 13 -23.80 10.40 -0.67
N PRO A 14 -24.06 9.43 0.21
CA PRO A 14 -23.25 9.25 1.40
C PRO A 14 -21.82 9.02 0.92
N ALA A 15 -20.94 10.01 1.13
CA ALA A 15 -19.52 9.83 0.93
C ALA A 15 -19.03 8.93 2.08
N SER A 16 -19.18 7.62 1.93
CA SER A 16 -18.66 6.67 2.89
C SER A 16 -17.15 6.75 2.86
N GLU A 17 -16.55 7.21 3.95
CA GLU A 17 -15.12 7.20 4.13
C GLU A 17 -14.61 5.77 4.29
N SER A 18 -14.22 5.11 3.20
CA SER A 18 -13.61 3.78 3.26
C SER A 18 -12.28 3.83 4.02
N ILE A 19 -12.12 2.97 5.03
CA ILE A 19 -10.84 2.73 5.70
C ILE A 19 -10.19 1.52 5.03
N THR A 20 -9.16 1.76 4.23
CA THR A 20 -8.41 0.69 3.58
C THR A 20 -7.26 0.25 4.48
N ILE A 21 -7.33 -0.98 4.99
CA ILE A 21 -6.20 -1.64 5.65
C ILE A 21 -5.40 -2.45 4.62
N THR A 22 -4.10 -2.61 4.84
CA THR A 22 -3.28 -3.52 4.03
C THR A 22 -2.74 -4.63 4.90
N ILE A 23 -2.91 -5.87 4.43
CA ILE A 23 -2.36 -7.06 5.06
C ILE A 23 -1.27 -7.58 4.13
N LEU A 24 -0.04 -7.65 4.62
CA LEU A 24 1.07 -8.30 3.94
C LEU A 24 1.32 -9.64 4.63
N GLY A 25 1.61 -10.67 3.86
CA GLY A 25 1.89 -11.99 4.41
C GLY A 25 2.97 -12.69 3.60
N ALA A 26 3.74 -13.53 4.28
CA ALA A 26 4.69 -14.44 3.65
C ALA A 26 4.39 -15.87 4.06
N ILE A 27 4.42 -16.77 3.09
CA ILE A 27 4.16 -18.19 3.26
C ILE A 27 5.29 -19.00 2.64
N SER A 28 5.49 -20.20 3.17
CA SER A 28 6.40 -21.22 2.64
C SER A 28 5.64 -22.53 2.43
N SER A 29 6.29 -23.54 1.87
CA SER A 29 5.73 -24.90 1.76
C SER A 29 5.39 -25.52 3.12
N VAL A 30 6.03 -25.08 4.20
CA VAL A 30 5.81 -25.60 5.56
C VAL A 30 4.67 -24.86 6.26
N GLY A 31 4.32 -23.66 5.81
CA GLY A 31 3.23 -22.85 6.38
C GLY A 31 3.51 -21.35 6.37
N VAL A 32 2.76 -20.62 7.19
CA VAL A 32 2.82 -19.16 7.31
C VAL A 32 4.11 -18.74 8.02
N ILE A 33 4.88 -17.84 7.40
CA ILE A 33 6.09 -17.24 7.98
C ILE A 33 5.71 -16.02 8.84
N GLY A 34 4.79 -15.18 8.36
CA GLY A 34 4.34 -14.00 9.09
C GLY A 34 3.20 -13.26 8.40
N ILE A 35 2.41 -12.54 9.19
CA ILE A 35 1.29 -11.69 8.75
C ILE A 35 1.45 -10.31 9.38
N TYR A 36 1.38 -9.26 8.56
CA TYR A 36 1.66 -7.88 8.95
C TYR A 36 0.48 -7.00 8.55
N LEU A 37 -0.02 -6.21 9.50
CA LEU A 37 -1.14 -5.29 9.29
C LEU A 37 -0.63 -3.86 9.25
N THR A 38 -0.91 -3.16 8.15
CA THR A 38 -0.65 -1.72 8.00
C THR A 38 -1.97 -0.97 7.95
N LYS A 39 -2.14 -0.03 8.88
CA LYS A 39 -3.29 0.89 8.92
C LYS A 39 -2.95 2.13 8.08
N PRO A 40 -3.94 2.72 7.39
CA PRO A 40 -3.71 3.91 6.58
C PRO A 40 -3.40 5.11 7.48
N ILE A 41 -2.48 5.98 7.05
CA ILE A 41 -2.22 7.24 7.74
C ILE A 41 -3.33 8.21 7.34
N MET A 42 -4.10 8.66 8.35
CA MET A 42 -5.19 9.61 8.16
C MET A 42 -4.67 11.05 8.20
N GLY A 43 -5.29 11.93 7.40
CA GLY A 43 -5.08 13.38 7.52
C GLY A 43 -3.81 13.93 6.85
N VAL A 44 -3.17 13.16 5.95
CA VAL A 44 -2.01 13.67 5.20
C VAL A 44 -2.50 14.63 4.12
N GLU A 45 -1.91 15.82 4.04
CA GLU A 45 -2.17 16.75 2.94
C GLU A 45 -1.60 16.19 1.64
N VAL A 46 -2.46 15.91 0.68
CA VAL A 46 -2.10 15.47 -0.66
C VAL A 46 -2.61 16.50 -1.66
N LYS A 47 -1.70 16.93 -2.53
CA LYS A 47 -1.98 17.85 -3.63
C LYS A 47 -2.76 17.10 -4.70
N LYS A 48 -4.02 17.49 -4.93
CA LYS A 48 -4.87 16.93 -5.97
C LYS A 48 -5.08 17.96 -7.07
N ARG A 49 -4.78 17.56 -8.31
CA ARG A 49 -5.13 18.33 -9.51
C ARG A 49 -6.64 18.26 -9.74
N ARG A 50 -7.27 19.42 -9.88
CA ARG A 50 -8.65 19.53 -10.35
C ARG A 50 -8.67 19.57 -11.88
N ALA A 51 -9.85 19.31 -12.44
CA ALA A 51 -10.07 19.35 -13.88
C ALA A 51 -9.83 20.74 -14.50
N ASP A 52 -9.91 21.80 -13.67
CA ASP A 52 -9.59 23.19 -14.01
C ASP A 52 -8.08 23.51 -13.99
N GLY A 53 -7.22 22.52 -13.71
CA GLY A 53 -5.77 22.68 -13.66
C GLY A 53 -5.24 23.30 -12.35
N GLN A 54 -6.12 23.68 -11.41
CA GLN A 54 -5.67 24.15 -10.10
C GLN A 54 -5.33 23.00 -9.16
N ASP A 55 -4.18 23.11 -8.50
CA ASP A 55 -3.80 22.21 -7.43
C ASP A 55 -4.48 22.63 -6.13
N THR A 56 -5.19 21.71 -5.48
CA THR A 56 -5.75 21.92 -4.14
C THR A 56 -5.17 20.94 -3.14
N ALA A 57 -4.81 21.43 -1.95
CA ALA A 57 -4.41 20.58 -0.83
C ALA A 57 -5.68 19.90 -0.27
N THR A 58 -5.70 18.57 -0.28
CA THR A 58 -6.80 17.78 0.27
C THR A 58 -6.24 16.82 1.30
N LYS A 59 -6.92 16.66 2.43
CA LYS A 59 -6.58 15.61 3.40
C LYS A 59 -6.93 14.27 2.77
N ALA A 60 -5.92 13.48 2.43
CA ALA A 60 -6.08 12.16 1.86
C ALA A 60 -5.62 11.08 2.84
N LYS A 61 -6.16 9.88 2.64
CA LYS A 61 -5.70 8.66 3.31
C LYS A 61 -4.52 8.13 2.50
N VAL A 62 -3.35 8.06 3.11
CA VAL A 62 -2.17 7.47 2.45
C VAL A 62 -2.17 5.97 2.73
N GLY A 63 -2.23 5.19 1.66
CA GLY A 63 -2.15 3.73 1.70
C GLY A 63 -0.72 3.23 1.95
N THR A 64 -0.48 1.99 1.56
CA THR A 64 0.78 1.29 1.82
C THR A 64 1.94 1.88 1.03
N ARG A 65 2.96 2.33 1.77
CA ARG A 65 4.24 2.80 1.24
C ARG A 65 5.22 1.65 1.11
N VAL A 66 6.20 1.82 0.21
CA VAL A 66 7.35 0.89 0.03
C VAL A 66 8.00 0.53 1.37
N GLN A 67 8.13 1.49 2.30
CA GLN A 67 8.70 1.28 3.64
C GLN A 67 7.99 0.17 4.44
N HIS A 68 6.65 0.06 4.35
CA HIS A 68 5.91 -1.00 5.05
C HIS A 68 6.20 -2.38 4.44
N CYS A 69 6.36 -2.44 3.12
CA CYS A 69 6.81 -3.67 2.45
C CYS A 69 8.23 -4.06 2.88
N LEU A 70 9.15 -3.11 2.98
CA LEU A 70 10.54 -3.38 3.41
C LEU A 70 10.61 -3.88 4.84
N TYR A 71 9.77 -3.34 5.74
CA TYR A 71 9.68 -3.83 7.12
C TYR A 71 9.21 -5.29 7.17
N CYS A 72 8.11 -5.61 6.47
CA CYS A 72 7.63 -6.99 6.34
C CYS A 72 8.73 -7.91 5.80
N LEU A 73 9.42 -7.50 4.74
CA LEU A 73 10.45 -8.32 4.10
C LEU A 73 11.68 -8.53 5.01
N SER A 74 12.07 -7.49 5.74
CA SER A 74 13.11 -7.57 6.77
C SER A 74 12.77 -8.60 7.84
N ASP A 75 11.54 -8.61 8.35
CA ASP A 75 11.16 -9.55 9.40
C ASP A 75 11.06 -10.99 8.86
N VAL A 76 10.50 -11.17 7.66
CA VAL A 76 10.49 -12.46 6.94
C VAL A 76 11.88 -13.04 6.77
N MET A 77 12.85 -12.26 6.27
CA MET A 77 14.24 -12.73 6.12
C MET A 77 14.89 -13.04 7.46
N GLY A 78 14.51 -12.35 8.54
CA GLY A 78 14.95 -12.65 9.90
C GLY A 78 14.44 -13.99 10.39
N THR A 79 13.16 -14.28 10.13
CA THR A 79 12.55 -15.58 10.45
C THR A 79 13.17 -16.71 9.64
N LEU A 80 13.37 -16.52 8.32
CA LEU A 80 14.05 -17.50 7.45
C LEU A 80 15.49 -17.79 7.90
N HIS A 81 16.20 -16.77 8.39
CA HIS A 81 17.54 -16.95 8.92
C HIS A 81 17.54 -17.82 10.18
N LYS A 82 16.63 -17.53 11.13
CA LYS A 82 16.49 -18.29 12.38
C LYS A 82 16.07 -19.73 12.15
N SER A 83 15.23 -19.99 11.14
CA SER A 83 14.79 -21.33 10.76
C SER A 83 15.79 -22.08 9.88
N SER A 84 17.00 -21.54 9.64
CA SER A 84 18.02 -22.12 8.77
C SER A 84 17.54 -22.42 7.34
N MET A 85 16.56 -21.64 6.85
CA MET A 85 15.99 -21.78 5.50
C MET A 85 16.77 -20.96 4.46
N LYS A 86 18.10 -21.11 4.44
CA LYS A 86 18.95 -20.51 3.40
C LYS A 86 18.83 -21.30 2.10
N GLY A 87 19.00 -20.62 0.95
CA GLY A 87 18.94 -21.23 -0.39
C GLY A 87 17.55 -21.39 -0.98
N PHE A 88 16.51 -20.87 -0.30
CA PHE A 88 15.15 -20.81 -0.83
C PHE A 88 14.93 -19.54 -1.65
N TYR A 89 13.98 -19.61 -2.59
CA TYR A 89 13.60 -18.46 -3.41
C TYR A 89 12.52 -17.61 -2.74
N LEU A 90 12.70 -16.31 -2.81
CA LEU A 90 11.66 -15.33 -2.48
C LEU A 90 10.92 -14.96 -3.76
N VAL A 91 9.60 -15.18 -3.77
CA VAL A 91 8.73 -14.83 -4.90
C VAL A 91 7.78 -13.72 -4.45
N ILE A 92 7.81 -12.59 -5.15
CA ILE A 92 6.96 -11.41 -4.92
C ILE A 92 6.42 -10.96 -6.28
N ASP A 93 5.18 -10.47 -6.32
CA ASP A 93 4.58 -9.90 -7.52
C ASP A 93 5.22 -8.57 -7.92
N ASN A 94 5.13 -8.22 -9.20
CA ASN A 94 5.69 -6.97 -9.71
C ASN A 94 4.71 -5.79 -9.54
N ALA A 95 4.38 -5.45 -8.29
CA ALA A 95 3.54 -4.28 -8.00
C ALA A 95 4.39 -3.01 -7.80
N PRO A 96 3.86 -1.80 -8.07
CA PRO A 96 4.59 -0.55 -7.86
C PRO A 96 5.09 -0.32 -6.42
N ILE A 97 4.45 -0.94 -5.43
CA ILE A 97 4.87 -0.92 -4.02
C ILE A 97 6.15 -1.75 -3.76
N HIS A 98 6.46 -2.67 -4.67
CA HIS A 98 7.62 -3.55 -4.64
C HIS A 98 8.72 -2.98 -5.53
N ASN A 99 9.30 -1.84 -5.13
CA ASN A 99 10.39 -1.23 -5.88
C ASN A 99 11.54 -2.25 -6.05
N PRO A 100 11.80 -2.74 -7.28
CA PRO A 100 12.72 -3.87 -7.48
C PRO A 100 14.15 -3.55 -7.04
N THR A 101 14.61 -2.33 -7.28
CA THR A 101 15.95 -1.88 -6.89
C THR A 101 16.09 -1.83 -5.37
N THR A 102 15.12 -1.26 -4.66
CA THR A 102 15.17 -1.17 -3.20
C THR A 102 15.07 -2.55 -2.55
N ILE A 103 14.20 -3.42 -3.07
CA ILE A 103 14.04 -4.79 -2.58
C ILE A 103 15.31 -5.60 -2.84
N ARG A 104 15.87 -5.53 -4.05
CA ARG A 104 17.14 -6.20 -4.40
C ARG A 104 18.25 -5.79 -3.44
N ASN A 105 18.47 -4.49 -3.26
CA ASN A 105 19.52 -3.99 -2.36
C ASN A 105 19.34 -4.51 -0.92
N LEU A 106 18.10 -4.60 -0.43
CA LEU A 106 17.80 -5.12 0.90
C LEU A 106 18.10 -6.62 1.03
N ILE A 107 17.81 -7.41 -0.01
CA ILE A 107 18.06 -8.85 -0.05
C ILE A 107 19.57 -9.12 -0.10
N GLU A 108 20.27 -8.47 -1.04
CA GLU A 108 21.72 -8.61 -1.23
C GLU A 108 22.49 -8.18 0.03
N ALA A 109 22.08 -7.08 0.69
CA ALA A 109 22.69 -6.62 1.94
C ALA A 109 22.58 -7.63 3.09
N ARG A 110 21.69 -8.62 2.99
CA ARG A 110 21.53 -9.71 3.97
C ARG A 110 22.17 -11.03 3.55
N GLY A 111 22.84 -11.06 2.40
CA GLY A 111 23.53 -12.24 1.89
C GLY A 111 22.58 -13.30 1.34
N TYR A 112 21.44 -12.88 0.78
CA TYR A 112 20.50 -13.71 0.04
C TYR A 112 20.55 -13.40 -1.46
#